data_AF-A0A7S4CJS1-F1
#
_entry.id   AF-A0A7S4CJS1-F1
#
_cell.length_a   1.000
_cell.length_b   1.000
_cell.length_c   1.000
_cell.angle_alpha   90.00
_cell.angle_beta   90.00
_cell.angle_gamma   90.00
#
_symmetry.space_group_name_H-M   'P 1'
#
loop_
_entity.id
_entity.type
_entity.pdbx_description
1 polymer ?
#
loop_
_entity_poly.entity_id
_entity_poly.type
_entity_poly.pdbx_seq_one_letter_code
_entity_poly.pdbx_strand_id
1 'polypeptide(L)'
;FLAGSRLSGLLAPGILAAGIFAFSPAVWTYAVVTEVFAMNNFFVCLLLLLCVVFYAAVTEAWPSRLRILYFSSFVCGLASTNQHTVAVYLLPLVLWVFLIYRAEMSVLKFIGCTLCYIMGISPYLYLIWSALYIKSKQSWGDCLSFSGLMTHLLRKEYGTFHLASKEARFSGNQFWQTSSFYFNDLHTQTLHYGWLCGALGIVVILWTAVRQRTINGVLNVQVLFVVMYVFYLIFFNYLTN
;
A
#
# COMPACT_ATOMS: atom_id res chain seq x y z
N PHE A 1 2.69 -12.95 -7.91
CA PHE A 1 3.51 -14.18 -7.97
C PHE A 1 4.47 -14.30 -6.79
N LEU A 2 5.59 -13.55 -6.78
CA LEU A 2 6.70 -13.72 -5.85
C LEU A 2 6.35 -13.68 -4.36
N ALA A 3 5.42 -12.81 -3.96
CA ALA A 3 4.97 -12.75 -2.57
C ALA A 3 4.12 -13.97 -2.19
N GLY A 4 3.16 -14.34 -3.05
CA GLY A 4 2.27 -15.48 -2.83
C GLY A 4 2.99 -16.83 -2.82
N SER A 5 3.99 -17.02 -3.68
CA SER A 5 4.78 -18.25 -3.69
C SER A 5 5.65 -18.38 -2.44
N ARG A 6 6.27 -17.28 -1.98
CA ARG A 6 7.04 -17.27 -0.73
C ARG A 6 6.16 -17.51 0.50
N LEU A 7 4.98 -16.90 0.55
CA LEU A 7 4.07 -17.04 1.69
C LEU A 7 3.48 -18.44 1.84
N SER A 8 3.20 -19.11 0.73
CA SER A 8 2.59 -20.45 0.73
C SER A 8 3.63 -21.58 0.69
N GLY A 9 4.87 -21.29 0.31
CA GLY A 9 5.87 -22.31 -0.03
C GLY A 9 5.57 -23.07 -1.33
N LEU A 10 4.51 -22.69 -2.05
CA LEU A 10 4.02 -23.39 -3.24
C LEU A 10 3.91 -22.43 -4.43
N LEU A 11 4.14 -22.93 -5.63
CA LEU A 11 4.00 -22.12 -6.84
C LEU A 11 2.53 -21.81 -7.16
N ALA A 12 1.62 -22.78 -6.95
CA ALA A 12 0.23 -22.69 -7.40
C ALA A 12 -0.53 -21.46 -6.87
N PRO A 13 -0.51 -21.12 -5.56
CA PRO A 13 -1.17 -19.91 -5.06
C PRO A 13 -0.55 -18.63 -5.64
N GLY A 14 0.77 -18.63 -5.86
CA GLY A 14 1.48 -17.51 -6.48
C GLY A 14 1.09 -17.29 -7.93
N ILE A 15 0.94 -18.37 -8.72
CA ILE A 15 0.47 -18.35 -10.12
C ILE A 15 -0.98 -17.86 -10.16
N LEU A 16 -1.86 -18.45 -9.34
CA LEU A 16 -3.27 -18.09 -9.29
C LEU A 16 -3.47 -16.61 -8.98
N ALA A 17 -2.83 -16.11 -7.92
CA ALA A 17 -2.92 -14.69 -7.54
C ALA A 17 -2.37 -13.76 -8.64
N ALA A 18 -1.28 -14.16 -9.30
CA ALA A 18 -0.71 -13.39 -10.41
C ALA A 18 -1.64 -13.37 -11.63
N GLY A 19 -2.25 -14.51 -11.97
CA GLY A 19 -3.19 -14.63 -13.07
C GLY A 19 -4.44 -13.77 -12.84
N ILE A 20 -5.07 -13.89 -11.66
CA ILE A 20 -6.23 -13.07 -11.30
C ILE A 20 -5.90 -11.58 -11.41
N PHE A 21 -4.74 -11.15 -10.90
CA PHE A 21 -4.31 -9.76 -10.98
C PHE A 21 -4.03 -9.30 -12.43
N ALA A 22 -3.28 -10.09 -13.20
CA ALA A 22 -2.85 -9.74 -14.55
C ALA A 22 -4.00 -9.70 -15.57
N PHE A 23 -5.05 -10.50 -15.37
CA PHE A 23 -6.22 -10.55 -16.24
C PHE A 23 -7.44 -9.82 -15.65
N SER A 24 -7.27 -9.07 -14.56
CA SER A 24 -8.33 -8.23 -14.01
C SER A 24 -8.65 -7.07 -14.98
N PRO A 25 -9.92 -6.87 -15.38
CA PRO A 25 -10.33 -5.77 -16.25
C PRO A 25 -9.88 -4.39 -15.75
N ALA A 26 -10.01 -4.11 -14.45
CA ALA A 26 -9.58 -2.84 -13.87
C ALA A 26 -8.05 -2.65 -13.96
N VAL A 27 -7.27 -3.70 -13.68
CA VAL A 27 -5.80 -3.63 -13.78
C VAL A 27 -5.39 -3.36 -15.23
N TRP A 28 -6.01 -4.03 -16.20
CA TRP A 28 -5.77 -3.80 -17.62
C TRP A 28 -6.14 -2.39 -18.07
N THR A 29 -7.31 -1.91 -17.67
CA THR A 29 -7.81 -0.57 -18.01
C THR A 29 -6.83 0.50 -17.54
N TYR A 30 -6.41 0.45 -16.28
CA TYR A 30 -5.48 1.44 -15.73
C TYR A 30 -4.03 1.22 -16.14
N ALA A 31 -3.66 0.08 -16.72
CA ALA A 31 -2.32 -0.14 -17.28
C ALA A 31 -2.12 0.57 -18.63
N VAL A 32 -3.19 0.85 -19.37
CA VAL A 32 -3.14 1.47 -20.70
C VAL A 32 -3.53 2.95 -20.71
N VAL A 33 -3.99 3.48 -19.57
CA VAL A 33 -4.33 4.90 -19.41
C VAL A 33 -3.22 5.62 -18.64
N THR A 34 -2.93 6.87 -19.01
CA THR A 34 -1.95 7.73 -18.32
C THR A 34 -2.50 8.23 -16.98
N GLU A 35 -2.57 7.32 -16.01
CA GLU A 35 -3.01 7.58 -14.64
C GLU A 35 -1.98 7.06 -13.63
N VAL A 36 -2.03 7.58 -12.41
CA VAL A 36 -1.05 7.25 -11.35
C VAL A 36 -1.26 5.85 -10.73
N PHE A 37 -2.38 5.20 -11.03
CA PHE A 37 -2.84 3.98 -10.36
C PHE A 37 -1.97 2.75 -10.66
N ALA A 38 -1.51 2.58 -11.90
CA ALA A 38 -0.67 1.43 -12.25
C ALA A 38 0.67 1.47 -11.50
N MET A 39 1.30 2.64 -11.41
CA MET A 39 2.52 2.86 -10.63
C MET A 39 2.27 2.67 -9.13
N ASN A 40 1.13 3.14 -8.61
CA ASN A 40 0.76 2.91 -7.22
C ASN A 40 0.62 1.40 -6.91
N ASN A 41 -0.04 0.65 -7.80
CA ASN A 41 -0.20 -0.79 -7.67
C ASN A 41 1.15 -1.50 -7.67
N PHE A 42 2.08 -1.09 -8.54
CA PHE A 42 3.45 -1.59 -8.53
C PHE A 42 4.12 -1.36 -7.16
N PHE A 43 4.06 -0.14 -6.62
CA PHE A 43 4.65 0.15 -5.31
C PHE A 43 4.00 -0.65 -4.19
N VAL A 44 2.66 -0.78 -4.16
CA VAL A 44 1.96 -1.61 -3.17
C VAL A 44 2.41 -3.07 -3.28
N CYS A 45 2.46 -3.65 -4.48
CA CYS A 45 2.95 -5.01 -4.68
C CYS A 45 4.41 -5.19 -4.23
N LEU A 46 5.28 -4.21 -4.52
CA LEU A 46 6.68 -4.22 -4.11
C LEU A 46 6.80 -4.14 -2.58
N LEU A 47 6.04 -3.27 -1.92
CA LEU A 47 6.01 -3.14 -0.46
C LEU A 47 5.51 -4.41 0.23
N LEU A 48 4.45 -5.04 -0.30
CA LEU A 48 3.97 -6.33 0.20
C LEU A 48 5.06 -7.41 0.03
N LEU A 49 5.72 -7.47 -1.13
CA LEU A 49 6.83 -8.41 -1.34
C LEU A 49 7.99 -8.17 -0.37
N LEU A 50 8.40 -6.92 -0.18
CA LEU A 50 9.48 -6.55 0.74
C LEU A 50 9.11 -6.88 2.19
N CYS A 51 7.84 -6.70 2.57
CA CYS A 51 7.33 -7.11 3.88
C CYS A 51 7.46 -8.64 4.09
N VAL A 52 7.08 -9.45 3.09
CA VAL A 52 7.25 -10.92 3.13
C VAL A 52 8.74 -11.29 3.24
N VAL A 53 9.60 -10.66 2.45
CA VAL A 53 11.05 -10.91 2.47
C VAL A 53 11.66 -10.49 3.80
N PHE A 54 11.25 -9.36 4.37
CA PHE A 54 11.70 -8.91 5.68
C PHE A 54 11.23 -9.85 6.79
N TYR A 55 9.99 -10.33 6.74
CA TYR A 55 9.46 -11.31 7.70
C TYR A 55 10.28 -12.60 7.71
N ALA A 56 10.60 -13.15 6.52
CA ALA A 56 11.48 -14.31 6.40
C ALA A 56 12.88 -14.01 6.96
N ALA A 57 13.45 -12.85 6.60
CA ALA A 57 14.76 -12.42 7.07
C ALA A 57 14.86 -12.26 8.61
N VAL A 58 13.77 -11.82 9.28
CA VAL A 58 13.71 -11.77 10.74
C VAL A 58 13.54 -13.17 11.32
N THR A 59 12.63 -13.98 10.78
CA THR A 59 12.33 -15.33 11.28
C THR A 59 13.54 -16.27 11.20
N GLU A 60 14.28 -16.19 10.09
CA GLU A 60 15.46 -17.01 9.81
C GLU A 60 16.78 -16.31 10.20
N ALA A 61 16.69 -15.18 10.90
CA ALA A 61 17.84 -14.39 11.38
C ALA A 61 18.88 -14.04 10.30
N TRP A 62 18.45 -13.76 9.07
CA TRP A 62 19.33 -13.43 7.96
C TRP A 62 20.20 -12.19 8.29
N PRO A 63 21.50 -12.20 7.91
CA PRO A 63 22.38 -11.04 8.10
C PRO A 63 21.93 -9.80 7.30
N SER A 64 21.20 -10.00 6.20
CA SER A 64 20.75 -8.95 5.30
C SER A 64 19.48 -8.21 5.74
N ARG A 65 18.85 -8.60 6.87
CA ARG A 65 17.58 -8.00 7.34
C ARG A 65 17.61 -6.49 7.49
N LEU A 66 18.75 -5.92 7.94
CA LEU A 66 18.91 -4.47 8.06
C LEU A 66 18.94 -3.78 6.69
N ARG A 67 19.60 -4.39 5.70
CA ARG A 67 19.63 -3.86 4.32
C ARG A 67 18.23 -3.87 3.71
N ILE A 68 17.48 -4.96 3.92
CA ILE A 68 16.09 -5.08 3.48
C ILE A 68 15.23 -3.98 4.14
N LEU A 69 15.40 -3.74 5.44
CA LEU A 69 14.68 -2.69 6.17
C LEU A 69 14.96 -1.28 5.62
N TYR A 70 16.22 -0.95 5.36
CA TYR A 70 16.61 0.34 4.78
C TYR A 70 16.09 0.51 3.35
N PHE A 71 16.23 -0.52 2.51
CA PHE A 71 15.67 -0.51 1.16
C PHE A 71 14.15 -0.37 1.18
N SER A 72 13.46 -1.07 2.09
CA SER A 72 12.01 -0.94 2.26
C SER A 72 11.62 0.47 2.69
N SER A 73 12.36 1.09 3.61
CA SER A 73 12.14 2.48 4.03
C SER A 73 12.28 3.47 2.87
N PHE A 74 13.28 3.26 2.00
CA PHE A 74 13.44 4.06 0.77
C PHE A 74 12.26 3.89 -0.19
N VAL A 75 11.81 2.66 -0.41
CA VAL A 75 10.64 2.37 -1.26
C VAL A 75 9.35 2.95 -0.66
N CYS A 76 9.18 2.96 0.67
CA CYS A 76 8.06 3.65 1.32
C CYS A 76 8.05 5.15 0.98
N GLY A 77 9.22 5.78 0.96
CA GLY A 77 9.38 7.19 0.56
C GLY A 77 8.97 7.40 -0.90
N LEU A 78 9.51 6.60 -1.83
CA LEU A 78 9.17 6.69 -3.26
C LEU A 78 7.67 6.47 -3.51
N ALA A 79 7.07 5.49 -2.85
CA ALA A 79 5.65 5.21 -3.02
C ALA A 79 4.78 6.40 -2.55
N SER A 80 5.22 7.09 -1.49
CA SER A 80 4.56 8.28 -0.93
C SER A 80 4.63 9.50 -1.85
N THR A 81 5.49 9.51 -2.86
CA THR A 81 5.53 10.57 -3.88
C THR A 81 4.65 10.28 -5.09
N ASN A 82 4.08 9.07 -5.20
CA ASN A 82 3.24 8.70 -6.34
C ASN A 82 1.75 8.97 -6.07
N GLN A 83 1.22 8.43 -4.97
CA GLN A 83 -0.21 8.55 -4.66
C GLN A 83 -0.47 8.47 -3.16
N HIS A 84 -1.24 9.41 -2.61
CA HIS A 84 -1.55 9.49 -1.17
C HIS A 84 -2.26 8.26 -0.61
N THR A 85 -2.97 7.48 -1.45
CA THR A 85 -3.67 6.27 -1.03
C THR A 85 -2.71 5.19 -0.52
N VAL A 86 -1.41 5.26 -0.85
CA VAL A 86 -0.40 4.36 -0.31
C VAL A 86 -0.31 4.43 1.22
N ALA A 87 -0.65 5.58 1.83
CA ALA A 87 -0.61 5.76 3.28
C ALA A 87 -1.48 4.75 4.03
N VAL A 88 -2.59 4.31 3.41
CA VAL A 88 -3.50 3.27 3.94
C VAL A 88 -2.78 1.93 4.12
N TYR A 89 -1.80 1.64 3.26
CA TYR A 89 -0.97 0.44 3.34
C TYR A 89 0.26 0.65 4.23
N LEU A 90 0.90 1.82 4.14
CA LEU A 90 2.11 2.12 4.92
C LEU A 90 1.87 2.11 6.41
N LEU A 91 0.74 2.67 6.89
CA LEU A 91 0.46 2.75 8.32
C LEU A 91 0.47 1.36 9.00
N PRO A 92 -0.35 0.37 8.59
CA PRO A 92 -0.31 -0.96 9.18
C PRO A 92 1.02 -1.69 8.95
N LEU A 93 1.66 -1.51 7.77
CA LEU A 93 2.95 -2.15 7.48
C LEU A 93 4.07 -1.67 8.41
N VAL A 94 4.24 -0.34 8.54
CA VAL A 94 5.30 0.26 9.36
C VAL A 94 5.09 -0.07 10.83
N LEU A 95 3.85 0.02 11.32
CA LEU A 95 3.51 -0.38 12.69
C LEU A 95 3.84 -1.85 12.93
N TRP A 96 3.46 -2.74 12.02
CA TRP A 96 3.72 -4.16 12.15
C TRP A 96 5.23 -4.49 12.11
N VAL A 97 5.98 -3.90 11.16
CA VAL A 97 7.44 -4.04 11.06
C VAL A 97 8.12 -3.56 12.35
N PHE A 98 7.70 -2.41 12.88
CA PHE A 98 8.21 -1.91 14.15
C PHE A 98 7.93 -2.89 15.29
N LEU A 99 6.70 -3.41 15.41
CA LEU A 99 6.34 -4.33 16.49
C LEU A 99 7.13 -5.64 16.45
N ILE A 100 7.38 -6.22 15.26
CA ILE A 100 8.17 -7.47 15.15
C ILE A 100 9.67 -7.24 15.39
N TYR A 101 10.20 -6.06 15.04
CA TYR A 101 11.64 -5.77 15.05
C TYR A 101 12.08 -4.84 16.19
N ARG A 102 11.16 -4.39 17.06
CA ARG A 102 11.42 -3.42 18.14
C ARG A 102 12.57 -3.78 19.06
N ALA A 103 12.75 -5.08 19.35
CA ALA A 103 13.83 -5.55 20.22
C ALA A 103 15.23 -5.34 19.62
N GLU A 104 15.33 -5.33 18.29
CA GLU A 104 16.58 -5.08 17.57
C GLU A 104 16.71 -3.62 17.09
N MET A 105 15.66 -2.81 17.23
CA MET A 105 15.59 -1.45 16.69
C MET A 105 16.30 -0.46 17.61
N SER A 106 17.55 -0.14 17.29
CA SER A 106 18.28 0.95 17.95
C SER A 106 17.93 2.31 17.33
N VAL A 107 18.22 3.39 18.06
CA VAL A 107 18.04 4.78 17.59
C VAL A 107 18.78 5.02 16.27
N LEU A 108 20.01 4.51 16.13
CA LEU A 108 20.79 4.64 14.90
C LEU A 108 20.13 3.93 13.70
N LYS A 109 19.57 2.74 13.90
CA LYS A 109 18.83 2.02 12.85
C LYS A 109 17.57 2.78 12.47
N PHE A 110 16.86 3.34 13.44
CA PHE A 110 15.69 4.18 13.19
C PHE A 110 16.05 5.43 12.38
N ILE A 111 17.12 6.15 12.75
CA ILE A 111 17.64 7.29 11.98
C ILE A 111 17.99 6.85 10.56
N GLY A 112 18.66 5.71 10.38
CA GLY A 112 18.96 5.14 9.07
C GLY A 112 17.71 4.91 8.21
N CYS A 113 16.65 4.34 8.80
CA CYS A 113 15.36 4.16 8.11
C CYS A 113 14.75 5.51 7.69
N THR A 114 14.76 6.50 8.59
CA THR A 114 14.25 7.85 8.33
C THR A 114 15.03 8.54 7.20
N LEU A 115 16.36 8.44 7.20
CA LEU A 115 17.20 8.98 6.12
C LEU A 115 16.90 8.30 4.78
N CYS A 116 16.77 6.97 4.76
CA CYS A 116 16.36 6.24 3.56
C CYS A 116 14.97 6.68 3.05
N TYR A 117 14.00 6.86 3.95
CA TYR A 117 12.68 7.38 3.59
C TYR A 117 12.76 8.80 3.02
N ILE A 118 13.55 9.70 3.63
CA ILE A 118 13.79 11.07 3.15
C ILE A 118 14.42 11.04 1.75
N MET A 119 15.38 10.14 1.51
CA MET A 119 15.94 9.95 0.17
C MET A 119 14.88 9.45 -0.82
N GLY A 120 13.94 8.60 -0.37
CA GLY A 120 12.83 8.11 -1.18
C GLY A 120 11.84 9.19 -1.57
N ILE A 121 11.60 10.20 -0.73
CA ILE A 121 10.71 11.33 -1.06
C ILE A 121 11.37 12.40 -1.96
N SER A 122 12.62 12.19 -2.37
CA SER A 122 13.36 13.11 -3.24
C SER A 122 12.68 13.48 -4.57
N PRO A 123 11.77 12.69 -5.19
CA PRO A 123 11.01 13.15 -6.35
C PRO A 123 10.23 14.45 -6.12
N TYR A 124 9.83 14.78 -4.89
CA TYR A 124 9.20 16.08 -4.61
C TYR A 124 10.13 17.29 -4.84
N LEU A 125 11.46 17.09 -4.84
CA LEU A 125 12.42 18.14 -5.21
C LEU A 125 12.23 18.58 -6.67
N TYR A 126 11.74 17.70 -7.54
CA TYR A 126 11.40 18.06 -8.91
C TYR A 126 10.28 19.10 -8.96
N LEU A 127 9.31 19.07 -8.04
CA LEU A 127 8.24 20.08 -8.01
C LEU A 127 8.80 21.46 -7.69
N ILE A 128 9.72 21.54 -6.71
CA ILE A 128 10.41 22.77 -6.35
C ILE A 128 11.25 23.26 -7.53
N TRP A 129 12.03 22.36 -8.14
CA TRP A 129 12.87 22.67 -9.29
C TRP A 129 12.03 23.17 -10.48
N SER A 130 10.92 22.50 -10.80
CA SER A 130 10.00 22.91 -11.87
C SER A 130 9.35 24.26 -11.58
N ALA A 131 9.03 24.57 -10.33
CA ALA A 131 8.47 25.87 -9.96
C ALA A 131 9.51 27.00 -10.11
N LEU A 132 10.77 26.75 -9.72
CA LEU A 132 11.87 27.71 -9.83
C LEU A 132 12.26 28.01 -11.27
N TYR A 133 12.48 26.97 -12.09
CA TYR A 133 13.17 27.11 -13.38
C TYR A 133 12.22 27.04 -14.58
N ILE A 134 11.22 26.15 -14.53
CA ILE A 134 10.26 25.97 -15.63
C ILE A 134 9.10 26.97 -15.50
N LYS A 135 8.87 27.52 -14.31
CA LYS A 135 7.71 28.39 -13.99
C LYS A 135 6.40 27.71 -14.39
N SER A 136 6.27 26.42 -14.08
CA SER A 136 5.07 25.65 -14.40
C SER A 136 3.84 26.32 -13.77
N LYS A 137 2.85 26.64 -14.60
CA LYS A 137 1.58 27.26 -14.15
C LYS A 137 0.55 26.23 -13.69
N GLN A 138 0.83 24.95 -13.85
CA GLN A 138 -0.06 23.84 -13.52
C GLN A 138 0.53 23.00 -12.38
N SER A 139 0.59 23.58 -11.18
CA SER A 139 0.86 22.85 -9.94
C SER A 139 -0.30 23.06 -8.97
N TRP A 140 -0.59 22.07 -8.14
CA TRP A 140 -1.51 22.26 -7.02
C TRP A 140 -0.77 22.98 -5.90
N GLY A 141 -1.20 24.21 -5.60
CA GLY A 141 -0.48 25.11 -4.70
C GLY A 141 0.81 25.66 -5.32
N ASP A 142 1.31 26.74 -4.71
CA ASP A 142 2.64 27.29 -4.99
C ASP A 142 3.71 26.49 -4.23
N CYS A 143 4.40 25.59 -4.94
CA CYS A 143 5.43 24.72 -4.38
C CYS A 143 6.68 25.47 -3.88
N LEU A 144 6.84 26.77 -4.14
CA LEU A 144 7.91 27.60 -3.58
C LEU A 144 7.59 28.10 -2.17
N SER A 145 6.30 28.22 -1.86
CA SER A 145 5.83 28.57 -0.52
C SER A 145 5.62 27.32 0.33
N PHE A 146 5.93 27.40 1.62
CA PHE A 146 5.65 26.29 2.54
C PHE A 146 4.14 25.95 2.57
N SER A 147 3.27 26.97 2.54
CA SER A 147 1.82 26.79 2.53
C SER A 147 1.35 26.04 1.28
N GLY A 148 1.84 26.43 0.10
CA GLY A 148 1.48 25.79 -1.16
C GLY A 148 2.05 24.38 -1.30
N LEU A 149 3.28 24.13 -0.82
CA LEU A 149 3.82 22.77 -0.70
C LEU A 149 2.94 21.90 0.22
N MET A 150 2.47 22.43 1.35
CA MET A 150 1.52 21.71 2.21
C MET A 150 0.16 21.51 1.54
N THR A 151 -0.30 22.45 0.71
CA THR A 151 -1.51 22.30 -0.11
C THR A 151 -1.37 21.13 -1.08
N HIS A 152 -0.22 21.01 -1.74
CA HIS A 152 0.10 19.88 -2.62
C HIS A 152 0.14 18.56 -1.83
N LEU A 153 0.99 18.48 -0.80
CA LEU A 153 1.24 17.26 -0.03
C LEU A 153 0.04 16.77 0.78
N LEU A 154 -0.85 17.67 1.21
CA LEU A 154 -2.09 17.28 1.89
C LEU A 154 -3.26 17.14 0.91
N ARG A 155 -3.01 17.33 -0.39
CA ARG A 155 -4.02 17.27 -1.45
C ARG A 155 -5.26 18.10 -1.09
N LYS A 156 -5.04 19.31 -0.58
CA LYS A 156 -6.12 20.14 0.01
C LYS A 156 -7.18 20.53 -1.01
N GLU A 157 -6.80 20.69 -2.28
CA GLU A 157 -7.71 20.99 -3.41
C GLU A 157 -8.77 19.90 -3.61
N TYR A 158 -8.48 18.66 -3.20
CA TYR A 158 -9.43 17.54 -3.24
C TYR A 158 -10.24 17.39 -1.96
N GLY A 159 -9.91 18.15 -0.91
CA GLY A 159 -10.52 18.06 0.41
C GLY A 159 -9.83 17.09 1.38
N THR A 160 -8.56 16.73 1.14
CA THR A 160 -7.66 15.86 1.96
C THR A 160 -8.20 14.46 2.28
N PHE A 161 -9.37 14.34 2.91
CA PHE A 161 -10.08 13.11 3.26
C PHE A 161 -11.37 12.95 2.47
N HIS A 162 -11.37 13.34 1.19
CA HIS A 162 -12.50 13.09 0.30
C HIS A 162 -11.97 12.43 -0.98
N LEU A 163 -12.78 11.54 -1.55
CA LEU A 163 -12.42 10.81 -2.76
C LEU A 163 -12.66 11.62 -4.03
N ALA A 164 -13.62 12.54 -3.99
CA ALA A 164 -13.97 13.41 -5.11
C ALA A 164 -14.00 14.89 -4.67
N SER A 165 -13.83 15.78 -5.65
CA SER A 165 -14.00 17.23 -5.45
C SER A 165 -15.42 17.54 -4.94
N LYS A 166 -15.59 18.71 -4.33
CA LYS A 166 -16.89 19.11 -3.72
C LYS A 166 -18.08 19.01 -4.66
N GLU A 167 -17.86 19.22 -5.95
CA GLU A 167 -18.88 19.22 -7.01
C GLU A 167 -19.35 17.81 -7.39
N ALA A 168 -18.52 16.78 -7.17
CA ALA A 168 -18.80 15.38 -7.52
C ALA A 168 -19.24 14.54 -6.30
N ARG A 169 -19.63 15.18 -5.19
CA ARG A 169 -20.09 14.50 -3.98
C ARG A 169 -21.54 14.11 -4.09
N PHE A 170 -21.84 12.88 -3.71
CA PHE A 170 -23.22 12.44 -3.51
C PHE A 170 -23.68 12.79 -2.09
N SER A 171 -24.98 13.02 -1.90
CA SER A 171 -25.58 13.31 -0.59
C SER A 171 -26.11 12.02 0.06
N GLY A 172 -25.71 11.73 1.31
CA GLY A 172 -26.21 10.60 2.11
C GLY A 172 -25.13 9.62 2.59
N ASN A 173 -25.49 8.70 3.49
CA ASN A 173 -24.59 7.62 3.94
C ASN A 173 -24.50 6.54 2.85
N GLN A 174 -23.40 6.52 2.11
CA GLN A 174 -23.16 5.64 0.98
C GLN A 174 -22.34 4.40 1.36
N PHE A 175 -21.88 4.26 2.60
CA PHE A 175 -20.99 3.16 3.01
C PHE A 175 -21.47 1.79 2.53
N TRP A 176 -22.74 1.45 2.82
CA TRP A 176 -23.32 0.17 2.45
C TRP A 176 -23.54 0.03 0.94
N GLN A 177 -23.90 1.12 0.28
CA GLN A 177 -24.11 1.14 -1.17
C GLN A 177 -22.78 0.91 -1.90
N THR A 178 -21.74 1.67 -1.58
CA THR A 178 -20.39 1.51 -2.14
C THR A 178 -19.84 0.11 -1.83
N SER A 179 -20.06 -0.40 -0.62
CA SER A 179 -19.65 -1.76 -0.24
C SER A 179 -20.34 -2.80 -1.12
N SER A 180 -21.66 -2.66 -1.34
CA SER A 180 -22.42 -3.57 -2.19
C SER A 180 -21.93 -3.54 -3.64
N PHE A 181 -21.61 -2.35 -4.18
CA PHE A 181 -21.05 -2.22 -5.53
C PHE A 181 -19.69 -2.88 -5.64
N TYR A 182 -18.81 -2.67 -4.65
CA TYR A 182 -17.51 -3.33 -4.61
C TYR A 182 -17.64 -4.86 -4.65
N PHE A 183 -18.49 -5.44 -3.79
CA PHE A 183 -18.67 -6.90 -3.76
C PHE A 183 -19.38 -7.45 -5.01
N ASN A 184 -20.29 -6.68 -5.61
CA ASN A 184 -20.93 -7.07 -6.87
C ASN A 184 -19.93 -7.06 -8.04
N ASP A 185 -19.03 -6.08 -8.07
CA ASP A 185 -18.00 -5.97 -9.12
C ASP A 185 -16.84 -6.95 -8.91
N LEU A 186 -16.60 -7.46 -7.70
CA LEU A 186 -15.54 -8.46 -7.46
C LEU A 186 -15.64 -9.67 -8.40
N HIS A 187 -16.85 -10.11 -8.73
CA HIS A 187 -17.07 -11.22 -9.65
C HIS A 187 -16.43 -10.96 -11.02
N THR A 188 -16.72 -9.81 -11.63
CA THR A 188 -16.16 -9.42 -12.94
C THR A 188 -14.67 -9.11 -12.85
N GLN A 189 -14.23 -8.47 -11.75
CA GLN A 189 -12.84 -8.06 -11.60
C GLN A 189 -11.86 -9.20 -11.30
N THR A 190 -12.35 -10.37 -10.91
CA THR A 190 -11.52 -11.51 -10.46
C THR A 190 -11.73 -12.78 -11.29
N LEU A 191 -12.01 -12.66 -12.60
CA LEU A 191 -12.24 -13.80 -13.49
C LEU A 191 -13.41 -14.71 -13.05
N HIS A 192 -14.47 -14.12 -12.52
CA HIS A 192 -15.70 -14.77 -12.03
C HIS A 192 -15.54 -15.62 -10.77
N TYR A 193 -14.44 -16.36 -10.60
CA TYR A 193 -14.24 -17.30 -9.50
C TYR A 193 -13.10 -16.91 -8.55
N GLY A 194 -12.30 -15.90 -8.88
CA GLY A 194 -11.14 -15.50 -8.08
C GLY A 194 -11.52 -15.01 -6.67
N TRP A 195 -12.68 -14.36 -6.53
CA TRP A 195 -13.19 -13.94 -5.23
C TRP A 195 -13.49 -15.13 -4.28
N LEU A 196 -13.94 -16.28 -4.80
CA LEU A 196 -14.13 -17.50 -4.00
C LEU A 196 -12.79 -18.01 -3.46
N CYS A 197 -11.77 -18.05 -4.32
CA CYS A 197 -10.41 -18.42 -3.92
C CYS A 197 -9.86 -17.45 -2.86
N GLY A 198 -10.12 -16.14 -3.02
CA GLY A 198 -9.75 -15.12 -2.04
C GLY A 198 -10.44 -15.31 -0.69
N ALA A 199 -11.77 -15.56 -0.69
CA ALA A 199 -12.56 -15.79 0.52
C ALA A 199 -12.10 -17.06 1.26
N LEU A 200 -11.92 -18.17 0.53
CA LEU A 200 -11.36 -19.40 1.09
C LEU A 200 -9.95 -19.18 1.66
N GLY A 201 -9.11 -18.42 0.95
CA GLY A 201 -7.78 -18.03 1.42
C GLY A 201 -7.82 -17.29 2.75
N ILE A 202 -8.73 -16.32 2.90
CA ILE A 202 -8.92 -15.59 4.17
C ILE A 202 -9.34 -16.55 5.28
N VAL A 203 -10.30 -17.45 5.04
CA VAL A 203 -10.75 -18.43 6.05
C VAL A 203 -9.59 -19.33 6.49
N VAL A 204 -8.79 -19.84 5.54
CA VAL A 204 -7.63 -20.67 5.82
C VAL A 204 -6.56 -19.90 6.60
N ILE A 205 -6.27 -18.66 6.23
CA ILE A 205 -5.33 -17.79 6.95
C ILE A 205 -5.81 -17.59 8.40
N LEU A 206 -7.08 -17.24 8.61
CA LEU A 206 -7.62 -17.01 9.96
C LEU A 206 -7.66 -18.29 10.80
N TRP A 207 -8.03 -19.43 10.20
CA TRP A 207 -8.03 -20.72 10.89
C TRP A 207 -6.62 -21.14 11.30
N THR A 208 -5.65 -20.96 10.41
CA THR A 208 -4.26 -21.33 10.69
C THR A 208 -3.54 -20.33 11.59
N ALA A 209 -3.96 -19.06 11.61
CA ALA A 209 -3.36 -18.00 12.42
C ALA A 209 -3.25 -18.36 13.90
N VAL A 210 -4.25 -19.05 14.45
CA VAL A 210 -4.28 -19.50 15.86
C VAL A 210 -3.18 -20.52 16.17
N ARG A 211 -2.71 -21.25 15.15
CA ARG A 211 -1.71 -22.33 15.27
C ARG A 211 -0.31 -21.92 14.81
N GLN A 212 -0.16 -20.75 14.18
CA GLN A 212 1.12 -20.29 13.66
C GLN A 212 1.97 -19.64 14.76
N ARG A 213 3.30 -19.78 14.65
CA ARG A 213 4.24 -19.10 15.54
C ARG A 213 4.17 -17.59 15.33
N THR A 214 3.96 -16.86 16.42
CA THR A 214 4.05 -15.39 16.46
C THR A 214 5.49 -14.95 16.74
N ILE A 215 5.92 -13.83 16.15
CA ILE A 215 7.19 -13.18 16.51
C ILE A 215 6.89 -12.11 17.56
N ASN A 216 7.46 -12.21 18.76
CA ASN A 216 7.23 -11.25 19.84
C ASN A 216 5.73 -11.05 20.20
N GLY A 217 4.91 -12.09 20.02
CA GLY A 217 3.45 -12.02 20.22
C GLY A 217 2.68 -11.29 19.10
N VAL A 218 3.36 -10.93 18.01
CA VAL A 218 2.75 -10.27 16.85
C VAL A 218 2.31 -11.30 15.81
N LEU A 219 1.13 -11.05 15.23
CA LEU A 219 0.50 -11.88 14.19
C LEU A 219 1.39 -12.02 12.95
N ASN A 220 1.26 -13.13 12.24
CA ASN A 220 1.99 -13.42 10.99
C ASN A 220 1.66 -12.40 9.89
N VAL A 221 2.60 -12.18 8.96
CA VAL A 221 2.44 -11.34 7.75
C VAL A 221 1.19 -11.69 6.93
N GLN A 222 0.77 -12.96 6.87
CA GLN A 222 -0.47 -13.35 6.19
C GLN A 222 -1.71 -12.71 6.82
N VAL A 223 -1.77 -12.70 8.16
CA VAL A 223 -2.87 -12.07 8.91
C VAL A 223 -2.82 -10.56 8.77
N LEU A 224 -1.61 -9.97 8.76
CA LEU A 224 -1.43 -8.55 8.46
C LEU A 224 -2.07 -8.18 7.12
N PHE A 225 -1.86 -8.99 6.07
CA PHE A 225 -2.44 -8.70 4.74
C PHE A 225 -3.97 -8.76 4.75
N VAL A 226 -4.58 -9.66 5.52
CA VAL A 226 -6.04 -9.69 5.72
C VAL A 226 -6.51 -8.45 6.45
N VAL A 227 -5.84 -8.05 7.54
CA VAL A 227 -6.14 -6.82 8.29
C VAL A 227 -6.04 -5.59 7.40
N MET A 228 -4.99 -5.51 6.58
CA MET A 228 -4.78 -4.41 5.63
C MET A 228 -5.89 -4.35 4.58
N TYR A 229 -6.31 -5.50 4.05
CA TYR A 229 -7.41 -5.57 3.09
C TYR A 229 -8.73 -5.09 3.71
N VAL A 230 -9.06 -5.55 4.92
CA VAL A 230 -10.26 -5.11 5.65
C VAL A 230 -10.19 -3.62 5.98
N PHE A 231 -9.04 -3.14 6.46
CA PHE A 231 -8.83 -1.71 6.76
C PHE A 231 -9.00 -0.85 5.51
N TYR A 232 -8.44 -1.27 4.38
CA TYR A 232 -8.62 -0.60 3.09
C TYR A 232 -10.10 -0.49 2.72
N LEU A 233 -10.85 -1.58 2.80
CA LEU A 233 -12.29 -1.56 2.49
C LEU A 233 -13.06 -0.61 3.40
N ILE A 234 -12.86 -0.70 4.71
CA ILE A 234 -13.55 0.17 5.67
C ILE A 234 -13.19 1.64 5.42
N PHE A 235 -11.91 1.94 5.24
CA PHE A 235 -11.42 3.29 5.04
C PHE A 235 -12.03 3.93 3.78
N PHE A 236 -11.98 3.25 2.63
CA PHE A 236 -12.48 3.82 1.38
C PHE A 236 -14.01 3.91 1.33
N ASN A 237 -14.73 2.94 1.88
CA ASN A 237 -16.20 3.04 1.98
C ASN A 237 -16.63 4.11 2.99
N TYR A 238 -15.83 4.38 4.02
CA TYR A 238 -16.09 5.49 4.93
C TYR A 238 -15.88 6.85 4.26
N LEU A 239 -14.84 7.01 3.44
CA LEU A 239 -14.56 8.25 2.72
C LEU A 239 -15.55 8.56 1.57
N THR A 240 -16.49 7.65 1.27
CA THR A 240 -17.61 7.95 0.35
C THR A 240 -18.77 8.68 1.02
N ASN A 241 -18.77 8.81 2.36
CA ASN A 241 -19.73 9.61 3.11
C ASN A 241 -19.28 11.07 3.23
#